data_AF-A0AAV1KZW3-F1
#
_entry.id   AF-A0AAV1KZW3-F1
#
_cell.length_a   1.000
_cell.length_b   1.000
_cell.length_c   1.000
_cell.angle_alpha   90.00
_cell.angle_beta   90.00
_cell.angle_gamma   90.00
#
_symmetry.space_group_name_H-M   'P 1'
#
loop_
_entity.id
_entity.type
_entity.pdbx_description
1 polymer ?
#
loop_
_entity_poly.entity_id
_entity_poly.type
_entity_poly.pdbx_seq_one_letter_code
_entity_poly.pdbx_strand_id
1 'polypeptide(L)'
;MIISLVEDRPVLWDKTLDKYKDNTASIAGWREICIILMEDFETMEQRQRQEFGKLVMKKWRQMKDTWVRKLKDKKNCKTSGSAVSNTKPYK
;
A
#
# COMPACT_ATOMS: atom_id res chain seq x y z
N MET A 1 6.41 -6.17 8.77
CA MET A 1 6.21 -5.06 7.81
C MET A 1 4.82 -5.18 7.19
N ILE A 2 4.15 -4.07 6.85
CA ILE A 2 2.80 -4.09 6.24
C ILE A 2 2.76 -4.83 4.89
N ILE A 3 3.89 -4.88 4.18
CA ILE A 3 3.99 -5.52 2.86
C ILE A 3 3.73 -7.02 2.97
N SER A 4 4.39 -7.70 3.91
CA SER A 4 4.23 -9.15 4.11
C SER A 4 2.80 -9.51 4.51
N LEU A 5 2.13 -8.67 5.31
CA LEU A 5 0.74 -8.90 5.73
C LEU A 5 -0.26 -8.75 4.59
N VAL A 6 0.00 -7.82 3.67
CA VAL A 6 -0.82 -7.64 2.46
C VAL A 6 -0.50 -8.73 1.44
N GLU A 7 0.77 -9.11 1.29
CA GLU A 7 1.21 -10.18 0.39
C GLU A 7 0.55 -11.53 0.71
N ASP A 8 0.46 -11.86 2.00
CA ASP A 8 -0.22 -13.06 2.51
C ASP A 8 -1.74 -13.08 2.18
N ARG A 9 -2.32 -11.91 1.91
CA ARG A 9 -3.75 -11.72 1.62
C ARG A 9 -3.94 -11.23 0.18
N PRO A 10 -3.97 -12.14 -0.81
CA PRO A 10 -4.11 -11.76 -2.21
C PRO A 10 -5.44 -11.05 -2.50
N VAL A 11 -6.47 -11.23 -1.66
CA VAL A 11 -7.73 -10.46 -1.73
C VAL A 11 -7.56 -8.93 -1.68
N LEU A 12 -6.44 -8.42 -1.15
CA LEU A 12 -6.18 -6.99 -1.01
C LEU A 12 -5.42 -6.36 -2.18
N TRP A 13 -4.68 -7.16 -2.95
CA TRP A 13 -3.77 -6.64 -3.98
C TRP A 13 -3.87 -7.34 -5.32
N ASP A 14 -4.32 -8.60 -5.34
CA ASP A 14 -4.41 -9.40 -6.53
C ASP A 14 -5.72 -9.09 -7.27
N LYS A 15 -5.58 -8.35 -8.37
CA LYS A 15 -6.69 -7.98 -9.26
C LYS A 15 -7.15 -9.14 -10.15
N THR A 16 -6.41 -10.25 -10.18
CA THR A 16 -6.73 -11.43 -10.99
C THR A 16 -7.68 -12.39 -10.27
N LEU A 17 -7.84 -12.22 -8.95
CA LEU A 17 -8.80 -12.96 -8.14
C LEU A 17 -10.21 -12.41 -8.33
N ASP A 18 -11.16 -13.29 -8.65
CA ASP A 18 -12.59 -12.97 -8.71
C ASP A 18 -13.10 -12.32 -7.40
N LYS A 19 -12.57 -12.82 -6.27
CA LYS A 19 -12.79 -12.31 -4.91
C LYS A 19 -12.31 -10.87 -4.66
N TYR A 20 -11.50 -10.29 -5.55
CA TYR A 20 -11.15 -8.86 -5.48
C TYR A 20 -12.38 -7.96 -5.71
N LYS A 21 -13.38 -8.47 -6.44
CA LYS A 21 -14.65 -7.78 -6.64
C LYS A 21 -15.50 -7.74 -5.36
N ASP A 22 -15.23 -8.65 -4.42
CA ASP A 22 -15.87 -8.67 -3.11
C ASP A 22 -15.25 -7.63 -2.18
N ASN A 23 -15.95 -6.50 -2.08
CA ASN A 23 -15.59 -5.41 -1.18
C ASN A 23 -15.52 -5.89 0.30
N THR A 24 -16.35 -6.86 0.66
CA THR A 24 -16.38 -7.47 2.00
C THR A 24 -15.08 -8.19 2.35
N ALA A 25 -14.51 -8.96 1.42
CA ALA A 25 -13.25 -9.68 1.64
C ALA A 25 -12.07 -8.71 1.77
N SER A 26 -12.11 -7.62 0.99
CA SER A 26 -11.13 -6.54 1.09
C SER A 26 -11.19 -5.85 2.44
N ILE A 27 -12.39 -5.53 2.94
CA ILE A 27 -12.57 -4.89 4.25
C ILE A 27 -12.12 -5.83 5.37
N ALA A 28 -12.46 -7.12 5.30
CA ALA A 28 -12.04 -8.11 6.28
C ALA A 28 -10.52 -8.22 6.37
N GLY A 29 -9.82 -8.31 5.22
CA GLY A 29 -8.36 -8.35 5.19
C GLY A 29 -7.72 -7.10 5.78
N TRP A 30 -8.24 -5.91 5.48
CA TRP A 30 -7.75 -4.66 6.08
C TRP A 30 -7.99 -4.61 7.58
N ARG A 31 -9.13 -5.14 8.07
CA ARG A 31 -9.45 -5.20 9.49
C ARG A 31 -8.46 -6.07 10.24
N GLU A 32 -8.14 -7.26 9.73
CA GLU A 32 -7.14 -8.14 10.34
C GLU A 32 -5.75 -7.50 10.35
N ILE A 33 -5.35 -6.84 9.26
CA ILE A 33 -4.07 -6.10 9.22
C ILE A 33 -4.05 -4.99 10.28
N CYS A 34 -5.15 -4.26 10.46
CA CYS A 34 -5.23 -3.23 11.48
C CYS A 34 -5.14 -3.81 12.90
N ILE A 35 -5.77 -4.96 13.16
CA ILE A 35 -5.68 -5.68 14.44
C ILE A 35 -4.24 -6.18 14.69
N ILE A 36 -3.58 -6.74 13.69
CA ILE A 36 -2.17 -7.20 13.82
C ILE A 36 -1.22 -6.02 14.06
N LEU A 37 -1.48 -4.87 13.44
CA LEU A 37 -0.67 -3.66 13.62
C LEU A 37 -0.92 -2.95 14.95
N MET A 38 -2.12 -3.14 15.52
CA MET A 38 -2.56 -2.46 16.72
C MET A 38 -3.51 -3.39 17.46
N GLU A 39 -2.99 -4.10 18.45
CA GLU A 39 -3.77 -5.07 19.25
C GLU A 39 -4.94 -4.38 19.97
N ASP A 40 -4.75 -3.11 20.37
CA ASP A 40 -5.78 -2.22 20.92
C ASP A 40 -6.78 -1.66 19.88
N PHE A 41 -6.77 -2.15 18.64
CA PHE A 41 -7.68 -1.66 17.62
C PHE A 41 -9.15 -1.95 17.95
N GLU A 42 -9.44 -2.96 18.79
CA GLU A 42 -10.81 -3.23 19.28
C GLU A 42 -11.23 -2.37 20.47
N THR A 43 -10.28 -1.93 21.30
CA THR A 43 -10.50 -1.07 22.46
C THR A 43 -10.50 0.42 22.09
N MET A 44 -9.94 0.78 20.93
CA MET A 44 -9.91 2.16 20.44
C MET A 44 -11.27 2.71 19.98
N GLU A 45 -11.43 4.02 20.15
CA GLU A 45 -12.59 4.77 19.70
C GLU A 45 -12.77 4.64 18.18
N GLN A 46 -14.02 4.57 17.74
CA GLN A 46 -14.40 4.40 16.34
C GLN A 46 -13.75 5.44 15.41
N ARG A 47 -13.56 6.68 15.88
CA ARG A 47 -12.84 7.74 15.16
C ARG A 47 -11.37 7.40 14.93
N GLN A 48 -10.66 6.99 15.99
CA GLN A 48 -9.26 6.60 15.88
C GLN A 48 -9.09 5.37 14.99
N ARG A 49 -10.04 4.43 15.08
CA ARG A 49 -10.10 3.23 14.24
C ARG A 49 -10.18 3.58 12.75
N GLN A 50 -11.01 4.55 12.39
CA GLN A 50 -11.11 5.05 11.01
C GLN A 50 -9.85 5.77 10.54
N GLU A 51 -9.29 6.66 11.37
CA GLU A 51 -8.06 7.39 11.03
C GLU A 51 -6.86 6.44 10.88
N PHE A 52 -6.77 5.43 11.74
CA PHE A 52 -5.74 4.40 11.65
C PHE A 52 -5.88 3.58 10.37
N GLY A 53 -7.10 3.15 10.02
CA GLY A 53 -7.34 2.47 8.75
C GLY A 53 -6.90 3.30 7.53
N LYS A 54 -7.18 4.61 7.52
CA LYS A 54 -6.71 5.54 6.49
C LYS A 54 -5.18 5.62 6.47
N LEU A 55 -4.54 5.71 7.63
CA LEU A 55 -3.09 5.80 7.76
C LEU A 55 -2.40 4.53 7.22
N VAL A 56 -2.92 3.36 7.59
CA VAL A 56 -2.46 2.04 7.16
C VAL A 56 -2.56 1.92 5.64
N MET A 57 -3.72 2.28 5.05
CA MET A 57 -3.90 2.31 3.60
C MET A 57 -2.96 3.29 2.90
N LYS A 58 -2.74 4.48 3.47
CA LYS A 58 -1.81 5.48 2.93
C LYS A 58 -0.37 4.96 2.96
N LYS A 59 0.04 4.35 4.07
CA LYS A 59 1.37 3.75 4.25
C LYS A 59 1.58 2.60 3.25
N TRP A 60 0.61 1.71 3.10
CA TRP A 60 0.64 0.65 2.09
C TRP A 60 0.78 1.22 0.68
N ARG A 61 -0.03 2.22 0.32
CA ARG A 61 0.03 2.87 -0.99
C ARG A 61 1.41 3.47 -1.26
N GLN A 62 2.01 4.15 -0.28
CA GLN A 62 3.36 4.70 -0.40
C GLN A 62 4.41 3.61 -0.59
N MET A 63 4.35 2.53 0.18
CA MET A 63 5.28 1.41 0.05
C MET A 63 5.14 0.72 -1.31
N LYS A 64 3.90 0.46 -1.74
CA LYS A 64 3.60 -0.12 -3.06
C LYS A 64 4.08 0.79 -4.17
N ASP A 65 3.81 2.09 -4.08
CA ASP A 65 4.24 3.06 -5.09
C ASP A 65 5.76 3.14 -5.18
N THR A 66 6.45 3.15 -4.04
CA THR A 66 7.92 3.10 -3.99
C THR A 66 8.45 1.80 -4.61
N TRP A 67 7.84 0.66 -4.29
CA TRP A 67 8.23 -0.64 -4.82
C TRP A 67 7.97 -0.77 -6.32
N VAL A 68 6.79 -0.36 -6.80
CA VAL A 68 6.43 -0.32 -8.22
C VAL A 68 7.34 0.64 -8.97
N ARG A 69 7.66 1.81 -8.42
CA ARG A 69 8.60 2.76 -9.01
C ARG A 69 10.00 2.17 -9.08
N LYS A 70 10.49 1.51 -8.04
CA LYS A 70 11.78 0.78 -8.08
C LYS A 70 11.77 -0.36 -9.11
N LEU A 71 10.66 -1.09 -9.24
CA LEU A 71 10.46 -2.13 -10.27
C LEU A 71 10.46 -1.52 -11.69
N LYS A 72 9.79 -0.39 -11.86
CA LYS A 72 9.71 0.34 -13.13
C LYS A 72 11.05 0.97 -13.49
N ASP A 73 11.76 1.54 -12.53
CA ASP A 73 13.13 2.07 -12.69
C ASP A 73 14.09 0.94 -13.05
N LYS A 74 13.96 -0.25 -12.43
CA LYS A 74 14.73 -1.44 -12.79
C LYS A 74 14.37 -1.99 -14.19
N LYS A 75 13.12 -1.86 -14.61
CA LYS A 75 12.65 -2.25 -15.97
C LYS A 75 13.07 -1.23 -17.04
N ASN A 76 13.05 0.05 -16.71
CA ASN A 76 13.52 1.16 -17.56
C ASN A 76 15.06 1.27 -17.58
N CYS A 77 15.77 0.79 -16.56
CA CYS A 77 17.23 0.72 -16.58
C CYS A 77 17.75 -0.31 -17.62
N LYS A 78 16.90 -1.24 -18.08
CA LYS A 78 17.23 -2.13 -19.21
C LYS A 78 16.89 -1.55 -20.58
N THR A 79 16.27 -0.37 -20.65
CA THR A 79 15.90 0.29 -21.90
C THR A 79 15.98 1.80 -21.73
N SER A 80 17.19 2.32 -21.93
CA SER A 80 17.53 3.64 -22.49
C SER A 80 16.85 4.91 -21.96
N GLY A 81 17.67 5.88 -21.54
CA GLY A 81 17.37 7.31 -21.72
C GLY A 81 17.03 8.07 -20.43
N SER A 82 18.00 8.86 -19.97
CA SER A 82 17.88 9.86 -18.91
C SER A 82 16.68 10.80 -19.10
N ALA A 83 15.94 11.06 -18.03
CA ALA A 83 15.12 12.26 -17.90
C ALA A 83 15.40 12.89 -16.52
N VAL A 84 16.50 13.63 -16.45
CA VAL A 84 16.73 14.64 -15.41
C VAL A 84 15.65 15.71 -15.59
N SER A 85 14.71 15.82 -14.66
CA SER A 85 13.82 16.98 -14.61
C SER A 85 14.54 18.14 -13.90
N ASN A 86 15.26 18.91 -14.71
CA ASN A 86 15.68 20.31 -14.57
C ASN A 86 15.91 20.88 -13.16
N THR A 87 17.20 21.05 -12.84
CA THR A 87 17.70 22.06 -11.91
C THR A 87 17.24 23.45 -12.36
N LYS A 88 16.61 24.24 -11.47
CA LYS A 88 16.50 25.70 -11.67
C LYS A 88 17.74 26.36 -11.09
N PRO A 89 18.58 27.07 -11.87
CA PRO A 89 19.59 27.94 -11.30
C PRO A 89 18.90 29.20 -10.77
N TYR A 90 19.08 29.50 -9.48
CA TYR A 90 18.79 30.81 -8.93
C TYR A 90 19.86 31.79 -9.43
N LYS A 91 19.43 32.96 -9.90
CA LYS A 91 20.27 34.05 -10.40
C LYS A 91 20.31 35.16 -9.37
#